data_AF-A0A023FGV1-F1
#
_entry.id   AF-A0A023FGV1-F1
#
_cell.length_a   1.000
_cell.length_b   1.000
_cell.length_c   1.000
_cell.angle_alpha   90.00
_cell.angle_beta   90.00
_cell.angle_gamma   90.00
#
_symmetry.space_group_name_H-M   'P 1'
#
loop_
_entity.id
_entity.type
_entity.pdbx_description
1 polymer ?
#
loop_
_entity_poly.entity_id
_entity_poly.type
_entity_poly.pdbx_seq_one_letter_code
_entity_poly.pdbx_strand_id
1 'polypeptide(L)'
;PPYRVERDPSHRPPLVDFAYSITKKLSLLICGNVTPHRLTYRSRTALTNRANAWLERRKIKAFYTLIRDEDFTHGVRSMLQSAGLGKLRPNVVMIGYKSDWQTCEPQDVLRYFTVIHDVLDLYMSVCILRLPDGHDYSEYADQDSMLLAANGKKTDMLAVPGGGIERENSSGAFPRNISSAQLSMGGSSREPSPPSTPHLSGGAGDSAAE
;
A
#
# COMPACT_ATOMS: atom_id res chain seq x y z
N PRO A 1 14.70 -13.45 -21.08
CA PRO A 1 14.69 -14.20 -19.81
C PRO A 1 13.28 -14.22 -19.19
N PRO A 2 12.84 -15.35 -18.62
CA PRO A 2 11.44 -15.53 -18.27
C PRO A 2 11.09 -14.70 -17.03
N TYR A 3 10.03 -13.90 -17.13
CA TYR A 3 9.27 -13.27 -16.03
C TYR A 3 10.10 -12.56 -14.93
N ARG A 4 10.58 -11.35 -15.24
CA ARG A 4 10.88 -10.35 -14.19
C ARG A 4 9.53 -9.82 -13.67
N VAL A 5 8.90 -10.58 -12.77
CA VAL A 5 7.58 -10.27 -12.18
C VAL A 5 7.63 -9.04 -11.25
N GLU A 6 8.82 -8.61 -10.86
CA GLU A 6 9.01 -7.36 -10.12
C GLU A 6 9.04 -6.17 -11.08
N ARG A 7 7.87 -5.58 -11.34
CA ARG A 7 7.75 -4.40 -12.19
C ARG A 7 7.60 -3.15 -11.32
N ASP A 8 8.75 -2.66 -10.86
CA ASP A 8 8.87 -1.34 -10.23
C ASP A 8 8.31 -0.26 -11.18
N PRO A 9 7.67 0.81 -10.68
CA PRO A 9 7.22 1.95 -11.49
C PRO A 9 8.29 2.48 -12.46
N SER A 10 9.56 2.43 -12.04
CA SER A 10 10.71 2.82 -12.86
C SER A 10 10.95 1.94 -14.08
N HIS A 11 10.47 0.69 -14.10
CA HIS A 11 10.58 -0.21 -15.25
C HIS A 11 9.59 0.13 -16.36
N ARG A 12 8.53 0.90 -16.09
CA ARG A 12 7.54 1.32 -17.10
C ARG A 12 7.20 2.80 -17.02
N PRO A 13 8.17 3.72 -17.17
CA PRO A 13 7.94 5.16 -17.04
C PRO A 13 6.81 5.68 -17.95
N PRO A 14 6.71 5.29 -19.24
CA PRO A 14 5.64 5.79 -20.11
C PRO A 14 4.23 5.46 -19.62
N LEU A 15 4.05 4.32 -18.96
CA LEU A 15 2.76 3.93 -18.39
C LEU A 15 2.36 4.86 -17.24
N VAL A 16 3.31 5.14 -16.35
CA VAL A 16 3.09 6.03 -15.20
C VAL A 16 2.90 7.48 -15.67
N ASP A 17 3.74 7.94 -16.59
CA ASP A 17 3.68 9.30 -17.13
C ASP A 17 2.34 9.54 -17.88
N PHE A 18 1.88 8.56 -18.66
CA PHE A 18 0.59 8.64 -19.34
C PHE A 18 -0.58 8.65 -18.34
N ALA A 19 -0.59 7.75 -17.36
CA ALA A 19 -1.61 7.75 -16.31
C ALA A 19 -1.64 9.07 -15.52
N TYR A 20 -0.46 9.64 -15.26
CA TYR A 20 -0.35 10.93 -14.58
C TYR A 20 -0.84 12.11 -15.44
N SER A 21 -0.61 12.06 -16.75
CA SER A 21 -1.11 13.06 -17.70
C SER A 21 -2.65 13.12 -17.73
N ILE A 22 -3.31 11.98 -17.51
CA ILE A 22 -4.77 11.87 -17.43
C ILE A 22 -5.28 12.45 -16.12
N THR A 23 -4.64 12.11 -14.99
CA THR A 23 -5.09 12.55 -13.66
C THR A 23 -4.77 14.01 -13.34
N LYS A 24 -3.80 14.62 -14.06
CA LYS A 24 -3.41 16.04 -13.97
C LYS A 24 -3.22 16.56 -12.54
N LYS A 25 -2.77 15.71 -11.60
CA LYS A 25 -2.60 16.03 -10.15
C LYS A 25 -3.90 16.29 -9.38
N LEU A 26 -5.06 16.07 -9.98
CA LEU A 26 -6.37 16.30 -9.35
C LEU A 26 -7.01 15.01 -8.82
N SER A 27 -6.62 13.86 -9.39
CA SER A 27 -7.15 12.56 -9.01
C SER A 27 -6.14 11.71 -8.24
N LEU A 28 -6.64 10.64 -7.65
CA LEU A 28 -5.86 9.59 -7.03
C LEU A 28 -5.15 8.75 -8.11
N LEU A 29 -3.84 8.59 -7.98
CA LEU A 29 -3.06 7.65 -8.77
C LEU A 29 -2.38 6.65 -7.83
N ILE A 30 -2.55 5.36 -8.10
CA ILE A 30 -1.92 4.27 -7.34
C ILE A 30 -1.08 3.44 -8.31
N CYS A 31 0.20 3.27 -7.99
CA CYS A 31 1.12 2.39 -8.67
C CYS A 31 1.17 1.05 -7.91
N GLY A 32 0.57 0.02 -8.50
CA GLY A 32 0.53 -1.32 -7.94
C GLY A 32 1.66 -2.22 -8.46
N ASN A 33 2.33 -2.93 -7.55
CA ASN A 33 3.31 -3.96 -7.88
C ASN A 33 2.98 -5.26 -7.11
N VAL A 34 3.04 -6.40 -7.79
CA VAL A 34 2.77 -7.73 -7.24
C VAL A 34 4.04 -8.57 -7.38
N THR A 35 4.51 -9.13 -6.28
CA THR A 35 5.70 -10.00 -6.28
C THR A 35 5.40 -11.37 -5.68
N PRO A 36 5.84 -12.47 -6.32
CA PRO A 36 5.74 -13.81 -5.74
C PRO A 36 6.78 -14.04 -4.63
N HIS A 37 7.78 -13.17 -4.53
CA HIS A 37 8.91 -13.39 -3.64
C HIS A 37 8.56 -13.05 -2.20
N ARG A 38 9.03 -13.91 -1.28
CA ARG A 38 8.96 -13.62 0.14
C ARG A 38 9.98 -12.57 0.53
N LEU A 39 9.54 -11.32 0.58
CA LEU A 39 10.37 -10.19 1.05
C LEU A 39 10.39 -10.08 2.58
N THR A 40 11.57 -9.86 3.16
CA THR A 40 11.70 -9.43 4.56
C THR A 40 11.10 -8.03 4.74
N TYR A 41 10.76 -7.63 5.97
CA TYR A 41 10.29 -6.27 6.25
C TYR A 41 11.27 -5.21 5.73
N ARG A 42 12.57 -5.41 5.97
CA ARG A 42 13.63 -4.49 5.51
C ARG A 42 13.65 -4.37 3.98
N SER A 43 13.60 -5.49 3.27
CA SER A 43 13.59 -5.51 1.80
C SER A 43 12.34 -4.83 1.24
N ARG A 44 11.17 -5.10 1.82
CA ARG A 44 9.90 -4.47 1.41
C ARG A 44 9.95 -2.96 1.58
N THR A 45 10.43 -2.47 2.73
CA THR A 45 10.57 -1.04 3.00
C THR A 45 11.57 -0.39 2.05
N ALA A 46 12.69 -1.05 1.75
CA ALA A 46 13.67 -0.53 0.80
C ALA A 46 13.09 -0.36 -0.61
N LEU A 47 12.34 -1.36 -1.11
CA LEU A 47 11.68 -1.29 -2.42
C LEU A 47 10.61 -0.19 -2.47
N THR A 48 9.77 -0.10 -1.44
CA THR A 48 8.77 0.97 -1.32
C THR A 48 9.41 2.36 -1.31
N ASN A 49 10.50 2.54 -0.56
CA ASN A 49 11.22 3.80 -0.50
C ASN A 49 11.88 4.15 -1.83
N ARG A 50 12.46 3.16 -2.53
CA ARG A 50 13.03 3.35 -3.87
C ARG A 50 11.96 3.81 -4.87
N ALA A 51 10.82 3.13 -4.90
CA ALA A 51 9.70 3.48 -5.79
C ALA A 51 9.15 4.88 -5.49
N ASN A 52 8.93 5.21 -4.21
CA ASN A 52 8.48 6.54 -3.80
C ASN A 52 9.48 7.64 -4.15
N ALA A 53 10.78 7.42 -3.90
CA ALA A 53 11.82 8.37 -4.27
C ALA A 53 11.87 8.61 -5.80
N TRP A 54 11.63 7.57 -6.61
CA TRP A 54 11.53 7.71 -8.05
C TRP A 54 10.33 8.58 -8.48
N LEU A 55 9.16 8.35 -7.87
CA LEU A 55 7.95 9.16 -8.11
C LEU A 55 8.15 10.62 -7.71
N GLU A 56 8.76 10.88 -6.55
CA GLU A 56 9.03 12.22 -6.03
C GLU A 56 9.97 13.01 -6.93
N ARG A 57 11.08 12.40 -7.38
CA ARG A 57 12.04 13.03 -8.30
C ARG A 57 11.38 13.48 -9.61
N ARG A 58 10.44 12.69 -10.12
CA ARG A 58 9.65 13.01 -11.31
C ARG A 58 8.45 13.92 -11.03
N LYS A 59 8.24 14.33 -9.77
CA LYS A 59 7.11 15.15 -9.32
C LYS A 59 5.76 14.52 -9.66
N ILE A 60 5.69 13.18 -9.57
CA ILE A 60 4.47 12.39 -9.80
C ILE A 60 3.78 12.17 -8.45
N LYS A 61 2.55 12.69 -8.32
CA LYS A 61 1.73 12.49 -7.12
C LYS A 61 0.98 11.16 -7.25
N ALA A 62 1.59 10.09 -6.75
CA ALA A 62 1.00 8.77 -6.72
C ALA A 62 1.36 8.02 -5.43
N PHE A 63 0.50 7.09 -5.01
CA PHE A 63 0.81 6.14 -3.94
C PHE A 63 1.41 4.87 -4.54
N TYR A 64 2.45 4.33 -3.93
CA TYR A 64 2.99 3.03 -4.31
C TYR A 64 2.46 1.94 -3.37
N THR A 65 2.02 0.81 -3.94
CA THR A 65 1.55 -0.36 -3.19
C THR A 65 2.23 -1.62 -3.69
N LEU A 66 2.89 -2.33 -2.79
CA LEU A 66 3.55 -3.61 -3.05
C LEU A 66 2.81 -4.74 -2.34
N ILE A 67 2.29 -5.68 -3.12
CA ILE A 67 1.58 -6.88 -2.64
C ILE A 67 2.44 -8.11 -2.89
N ARG A 68 2.44 -9.02 -1.91
CA ARG A 68 3.04 -10.34 -2.06
C ARG A 68 1.95 -11.33 -2.39
N ASP A 69 2.09 -12.05 -3.49
CA ASP A 69 1.21 -13.16 -3.84
C ASP A 69 1.91 -14.14 -4.78
N GLU A 70 1.74 -15.45 -4.55
CA GLU A 70 2.29 -16.49 -5.41
C GLU A 70 1.56 -16.55 -6.76
N ASP A 71 0.24 -16.29 -6.76
CA ASP A 71 -0.54 -16.15 -7.97
C ASP A 71 -0.69 -14.66 -8.31
N PHE A 72 -0.14 -14.27 -9.46
CA PHE A 72 -0.22 -12.91 -9.97
C PHE A 72 -1.66 -12.41 -10.07
N THR A 73 -2.59 -13.24 -10.56
CA THR A 73 -3.99 -12.83 -10.75
C THR A 73 -4.68 -12.61 -9.41
N HIS A 74 -4.46 -13.51 -8.45
CA HIS A 74 -4.97 -13.38 -7.09
C HIS A 74 -4.41 -12.14 -6.38
N GLY A 75 -3.11 -11.88 -6.54
CA GLY A 75 -2.45 -10.70 -5.99
C GLY A 75 -3.00 -9.39 -6.55
N VAL A 76 -3.26 -9.33 -7.87
CA VAL A 76 -3.91 -8.17 -8.51
C VAL A 76 -5.33 -8.01 -8.00
N ARG A 77 -6.14 -9.08 -7.95
CA ARG A 77 -7.51 -9.01 -7.44
C ARG A 77 -7.57 -8.51 -6.00
N SER A 78 -6.70 -9.04 -5.14
CA SER A 78 -6.55 -8.61 -3.75
C SER A 78 -6.18 -7.12 -3.65
N MET A 79 -5.30 -6.65 -4.54
CA MET A 79 -4.96 -5.23 -4.66
C MET A 79 -6.19 -4.39 -4.98
N LEU A 80 -6.93 -4.75 -6.02
CA LEU A 80 -8.06 -3.97 -6.52
C LEU A 80 -9.20 -3.87 -5.50
N GLN A 81 -9.41 -4.93 -4.71
CA GLN A 81 -10.42 -4.96 -3.66
C GLN A 81 -10.02 -4.14 -2.43
N SER A 82 -8.73 -4.09 -2.10
CA SER A 82 -8.21 -3.38 -0.92
C SER A 82 -7.64 -1.99 -1.23
N ALA A 83 -7.55 -1.61 -2.50
CA ALA A 83 -7.02 -0.32 -2.92
C ALA A 83 -7.98 0.81 -2.62
N GLY A 84 -7.45 1.86 -2.00
CA GLY A 84 -8.17 3.06 -1.64
C GLY A 84 -8.59 3.13 -0.18
N LEU A 85 -9.02 4.31 0.26
CA LEU A 85 -9.49 4.55 1.62
C LEU A 85 -10.72 5.44 1.62
N GLY A 86 -11.84 4.91 2.11
CA GLY A 86 -13.12 5.62 2.13
C GLY A 86 -13.58 6.00 0.71
N LYS A 87 -13.78 7.29 0.46
CA LYS A 87 -14.20 7.80 -0.86
C LYS A 87 -13.07 7.80 -1.91
N LEU A 88 -11.82 7.64 -1.48
CA LEU A 88 -10.65 7.60 -2.36
C LEU A 88 -10.44 6.16 -2.86
N ARG A 89 -11.22 5.72 -3.84
CA ARG A 89 -11.09 4.39 -4.47
C ARG A 89 -10.78 4.54 -5.96
N PRO A 90 -9.86 3.74 -6.53
CA PRO A 90 -9.65 3.75 -7.97
C PRO A 90 -10.92 3.29 -8.72
N ASN A 91 -11.18 3.90 -9.87
CA ASN A 91 -12.29 3.57 -10.77
C ASN A 91 -11.82 3.11 -12.17
N VAL A 92 -10.54 3.33 -12.49
CA VAL A 92 -9.90 2.93 -13.74
C VAL A 92 -8.62 2.19 -13.41
N VAL A 93 -8.40 1.05 -14.05
CA VAL A 93 -7.15 0.29 -13.98
C VAL A 93 -6.45 0.40 -15.32
N MET A 94 -5.19 0.85 -15.30
CA MET A 94 -4.36 0.96 -16.49
C MET A 94 -3.28 -0.12 -16.49
N ILE A 95 -3.20 -0.87 -17.59
CA ILE A 95 -2.21 -1.93 -17.80
C ILE A 95 -1.46 -1.73 -19.11
N GLY A 96 -0.22 -2.23 -19.18
CA GLY A 96 0.53 -2.26 -20.43
C GLY A 96 0.05 -3.40 -21.35
N TYR A 97 0.09 -3.18 -22.65
CA TYR A 97 -0.16 -4.20 -23.66
C TYR A 97 0.89 -5.30 -23.58
N LYS A 98 0.45 -6.56 -23.65
CA LYS A 98 1.34 -7.73 -23.68
C LYS A 98 1.77 -8.00 -25.13
N SER A 99 2.93 -7.48 -25.53
CA SER A 99 3.44 -7.60 -26.90
C SER A 99 3.90 -9.01 -27.28
N ASP A 100 4.34 -9.80 -26.30
CA ASP A 100 4.93 -11.14 -26.46
C ASP A 100 3.89 -12.27 -26.42
N TRP A 101 2.60 -11.97 -26.61
CA TRP A 101 1.50 -12.93 -26.46
C TRP A 101 1.57 -14.14 -27.40
N GLN A 102 2.26 -14.03 -28.55
CA GLN A 102 2.45 -15.14 -29.48
C GLN A 102 3.63 -16.05 -29.12
N THR A 103 4.58 -15.55 -28.33
CA THR A 103 5.86 -16.22 -28.04
C THR A 103 5.98 -16.68 -26.59
N CYS A 104 5.16 -16.15 -25.67
CA CYS A 104 5.18 -16.53 -24.28
C CYS A 104 4.39 -17.82 -24.02
N GLU A 105 4.47 -18.33 -22.78
CA GLU A 105 3.65 -19.45 -22.35
C GLU A 105 2.15 -19.09 -22.44
N PRO A 106 1.26 -19.99 -22.93
CA PRO A 106 -0.17 -19.73 -23.00
C PRO A 106 -0.78 -19.29 -21.66
N GLN A 107 -0.26 -19.83 -20.55
CA GLN A 107 -0.70 -19.49 -19.21
C GLN A 107 -0.51 -18.00 -18.88
N ASP A 108 0.53 -17.34 -19.39
CA ASP A 108 0.75 -15.91 -19.16
C ASP A 108 -0.27 -15.04 -19.90
N VAL A 109 -0.70 -15.48 -21.08
CA VAL A 109 -1.77 -14.80 -21.83
C VAL A 109 -3.10 -14.94 -21.10
N LEU A 110 -3.39 -16.15 -20.59
CA LEU A 110 -4.58 -16.39 -19.77
C LEU A 110 -4.58 -15.51 -18.51
N ARG A 111 -3.46 -15.44 -17.76
CA ARG A 111 -3.33 -14.55 -16.59
C ARG A 111 -3.62 -13.08 -16.94
N TYR A 112 -3.14 -12.61 -18.09
CA TYR A 112 -3.40 -11.24 -18.55
C TYR A 112 -4.90 -10.98 -18.79
N PHE A 113 -5.60 -11.92 -19.45
CA PHE A 113 -7.04 -11.83 -19.64
C PHE A 113 -7.83 -11.96 -18.34
N THR A 114 -7.41 -12.85 -17.42
CA THR A 114 -8.03 -12.99 -16.09
C THR A 114 -8.01 -11.66 -15.35
N VAL A 115 -6.89 -10.93 -15.38
CA VAL A 115 -6.81 -9.59 -14.77
C VAL A 115 -7.83 -8.62 -15.41
N ILE A 116 -7.99 -8.65 -16.74
CA ILE A 116 -8.98 -7.80 -17.41
C ILE A 116 -10.40 -8.14 -16.95
N HIS A 117 -10.73 -9.43 -16.89
CA HIS A 117 -12.03 -9.89 -16.40
C HIS A 117 -12.26 -9.46 -14.94
N ASP A 118 -11.28 -9.66 -14.06
CA ASP A 118 -11.37 -9.25 -12.65
C ASP A 118 -11.65 -7.75 -12.47
N VAL A 119 -11.02 -6.91 -13.30
CA VAL A 119 -11.25 -5.45 -13.24
C VAL A 119 -12.69 -5.12 -13.64
N LEU A 120 -13.19 -5.73 -14.70
CA LEU A 120 -14.54 -5.50 -15.21
C LEU A 120 -15.60 -6.02 -14.24
N ASP A 121 -15.36 -7.19 -13.62
CA ASP A 121 -16.24 -7.78 -12.60
C ASP A 121 -16.33 -6.90 -11.34
N LEU A 122 -15.28 -6.13 -11.04
CA LEU A 122 -15.26 -5.13 -9.98
C LEU A 122 -15.89 -3.78 -10.37
N TYR A 123 -16.56 -3.70 -11.53
CA TYR A 123 -17.18 -2.51 -12.10
C TYR A 123 -16.20 -1.34 -12.30
N MET A 124 -14.93 -1.62 -12.57
CA MET A 124 -13.93 -0.63 -12.93
C MET A 124 -13.71 -0.60 -14.43
N SER A 125 -13.26 0.55 -14.95
CA SER A 125 -12.86 0.66 -16.36
C SER A 125 -11.45 0.13 -16.57
N VAL A 126 -11.20 -0.53 -17.70
CA VAL A 126 -9.86 -0.99 -18.11
C VAL A 126 -9.30 -0.05 -19.16
N CYS A 127 -8.05 0.36 -18.99
CA CYS A 127 -7.27 1.07 -20.01
C CYS A 127 -6.02 0.25 -20.35
N ILE A 128 -5.80 -0.03 -21.64
CA ILE A 128 -4.63 -0.76 -22.13
C ILE A 128 -3.76 0.19 -22.93
N LEU A 129 -2.54 0.43 -22.47
CA LEU A 129 -1.57 1.25 -23.18
C LEU A 129 -0.69 0.38 -24.09
N ARG A 130 -0.62 0.73 -25.38
CA ARG A 130 0.24 0.09 -26.38
C ARG A 130 1.12 1.14 -27.07
N LEU A 131 2.43 0.96 -27.01
CA LEU A 131 3.43 1.71 -27.76
C LEU A 131 4.09 0.82 -28.81
N PRO A 132 4.54 1.39 -29.94
CA PRO A 132 5.25 0.65 -30.98
C PRO A 132 6.51 -0.05 -30.46
N ASP A 133 7.31 0.65 -29.66
CA ASP A 133 8.59 0.17 -29.13
C ASP A 133 8.44 -0.60 -27.80
N GLY A 134 7.21 -0.85 -27.35
CA GLY A 134 6.92 -1.45 -26.06
C GLY A 134 7.02 -0.48 -24.88
N HIS A 135 7.07 -1.05 -23.68
CA HIS A 135 6.91 -0.30 -22.42
C HIS A 135 7.90 -0.69 -21.33
N ASP A 136 8.82 -1.62 -21.61
CA ASP A 136 9.77 -2.14 -20.63
C ASP A 136 11.09 -1.38 -20.75
N TYR A 137 11.41 -0.58 -19.73
CA TYR A 137 12.61 0.24 -19.63
C TYR A 137 13.47 -0.19 -18.43
N SER A 138 13.33 -1.44 -17.99
CA SER A 138 14.05 -1.96 -16.83
C SER A 138 15.59 -1.86 -16.95
N GLU A 139 16.13 -1.96 -18.17
CA GLU A 139 17.57 -1.80 -18.44
C GLU A 139 18.09 -0.41 -18.02
N TYR A 140 17.32 0.64 -18.27
CA TYR A 140 17.69 2.01 -17.93
C TYR A 140 17.43 2.34 -16.46
N ALA A 141 16.38 1.75 -15.87
CA ALA A 141 16.02 1.97 -14.48
C ALA A 141 17.09 1.49 -13.49
N ASP A 142 17.73 0.36 -13.80
CA ASP A 142 18.82 -0.19 -12.99
C ASP A 142 20.09 0.65 -13.12
N GLN A 143 20.36 1.24 -14.29
CA GLN A 143 21.51 2.12 -14.52
C GLN A 143 21.37 3.45 -13.77
N ASP A 144 20.20 4.07 -13.80
CA ASP A 144 19.90 5.28 -13.03
C ASP A 144 20.12 5.03 -11.52
N SER A 145 19.73 3.85 -11.03
CA SER A 145 19.92 3.47 -9.63
C SER A 145 21.39 3.27 -9.24
N MET A 146 22.20 2.72 -10.15
CA MET A 146 23.65 2.56 -9.94
C MET A 146 24.41 3.90 -9.98
N LEU A 147 24.07 4.80 -10.91
CA LEU A 147 24.68 6.14 -10.99
C LEU A 147 24.38 6.96 -9.73
N LEU A 148 23.18 6.83 -9.17
CA LEU A 148 22.80 7.48 -7.92
C LEU A 148 23.53 6.91 -6.70
N ALA A 149 23.84 5.60 -6.69
CA ALA A 149 24.67 5.00 -5.66
C ALA A 149 26.13 5.46 -5.75
N ALA A 150 26.64 5.72 -6.95
CA ALA A 150 28.01 6.19 -7.18
C ALA A 150 28.21 7.69 -6.84
N ASN A 151 27.18 8.53 -7.01
CA ASN A 151 27.26 9.98 -6.76
C ASN A 151 26.92 10.41 -5.31
N GLY A 152 26.90 9.47 -4.36
CA GLY A 152 26.53 9.75 -2.97
C GLY A 152 27.53 10.62 -2.21
N LYS A 153 27.32 11.94 -2.20
CA LYS A 153 27.55 12.75 -0.98
C LYS A 153 26.78 12.06 0.16
N LYS A 154 27.48 11.66 1.22
CA LYS A 154 26.89 11.09 2.44
C LYS A 154 25.99 12.12 3.13
N THR A 155 24.71 12.17 2.75
CA THR A 155 23.65 12.58 3.66
C THR A 155 23.09 11.32 4.29
N ASP A 156 23.55 11.08 5.51
CA ASP A 156 23.21 9.92 6.33
C ASP A 156 21.72 9.98 6.72
N MET A 157 20.88 9.28 5.96
CA MET A 157 19.45 9.04 6.27
C MET A 157 19.14 7.54 6.29
N LEU A 158 20.18 6.68 6.33
CA LEU A 158 20.05 5.22 6.42
C LEU A 158 20.38 4.65 7.80
N ALA A 159 20.67 5.49 8.79
CA ALA A 159 20.80 5.07 10.17
C ALA A 159 19.42 4.94 10.84
N VAL A 160 18.91 3.72 10.94
CA VAL A 160 17.89 3.35 11.94
C VAL A 160 18.57 3.40 13.32
N PRO A 161 18.10 4.19 14.31
CA PRO A 161 18.70 4.21 15.63
C PRO A 161 18.19 3.00 16.43
N GLY A 162 19.09 2.12 16.85
CA GLY A 162 18.83 1.15 17.91
C GLY A 162 19.54 -0.18 17.73
N GLY A 163 20.51 -0.46 18.60
CA GLY A 163 20.98 -1.84 18.83
C GLY A 163 22.45 -2.04 19.19
N GLY A 164 23.09 -1.14 19.94
CA GLY A 164 24.36 -1.42 20.63
C GLY A 164 24.16 -1.27 22.13
N ILE A 165 24.14 -2.38 22.86
CA ILE A 165 24.10 -2.38 24.33
C ILE A 165 25.55 -2.18 24.80
N GLU A 166 25.90 -0.96 25.16
CA GLU A 166 26.96 -0.71 26.14
C GLU A 166 26.35 0.10 27.30
N ARG A 167 26.48 -0.47 28.50
CA ARG A 167 26.02 0.12 29.75
C ARG A 167 26.98 1.25 30.11
N GLU A 168 26.47 2.46 30.21
CA GLU A 168 27.03 3.45 31.15
C GLU A 168 25.92 4.34 31.72
N ASN A 169 26.05 4.57 33.02
CA ASN A 169 25.07 5.14 33.93
C ASN A 169 25.20 6.67 33.94
N SER A 170 24.20 7.41 33.45
CA SER A 170 23.93 8.76 33.94
C SER A 170 22.51 9.21 33.56
N SER A 171 21.84 9.80 34.55
CA SER A 171 20.50 10.36 34.54
C SER A 171 20.31 11.48 33.50
N GLY A 172 19.39 11.29 32.55
CA GLY A 172 18.95 12.30 31.60
C GLY A 172 17.74 11.83 30.80
N ALA A 173 16.70 12.66 30.75
CA ALA A 173 15.35 12.31 30.28
C ALA A 173 15.26 11.89 28.80
N PHE A 174 14.58 10.77 28.52
CA PHE A 174 14.18 10.37 27.17
C PHE A 174 12.77 10.90 26.84
N PRO A 175 12.56 11.57 25.69
CA PRO A 175 11.22 11.91 25.24
C PRO A 175 10.53 10.65 24.69
N ARG A 176 9.44 10.21 25.34
CA ARG A 176 8.57 9.16 24.83
C ARG A 176 7.80 9.69 23.62
N ASN A 177 8.06 9.09 22.46
CA ASN A 177 7.26 9.28 21.25
C ASN A 177 5.87 8.66 21.50
N ILE A 178 4.84 9.49 21.54
CA ILE A 178 3.47 9.08 21.87
C ILE A 178 2.81 8.64 20.56
N SER A 179 2.50 7.33 20.47
CA SER A 179 1.72 6.75 19.38
C SER A 179 0.39 7.51 19.19
N SER A 180 -0.02 7.65 17.94
CA SER A 180 -1.24 8.33 17.47
C SER A 180 -2.57 7.65 17.86
N ALA A 181 -2.61 6.95 18.98
CA ALA A 181 -3.81 6.30 19.53
C ALA A 181 -4.52 7.14 20.61
N GLN A 182 -4.12 8.40 20.83
CA GLN A 182 -4.74 9.29 21.82
C GLN A 182 -5.23 10.59 21.18
N LEU A 183 -6.20 10.51 20.29
CA LEU A 183 -7.07 11.63 19.94
C LEU A 183 -8.51 11.25 20.24
N SER A 184 -8.82 11.11 21.52
CA SER A 184 -10.18 11.27 22.03
C SER A 184 -10.09 11.75 23.48
N MET A 185 -9.98 13.06 23.65
CA MET A 185 -10.28 13.73 24.91
C MET A 185 -11.34 14.79 24.62
N GLY A 186 -12.55 14.31 24.28
CA GLY A 186 -13.76 15.08 24.52
C GLY A 186 -13.94 15.21 26.03
N GLY A 187 -14.15 16.44 26.51
CA GLY A 187 -14.25 16.75 27.94
C GLY A 187 -15.36 15.97 28.63
N SER A 188 -14.99 15.08 29.54
CA SER A 188 -15.93 14.47 30.48
C SER A 188 -16.12 15.43 31.65
N SER A 189 -17.23 16.17 31.63
CA SER A 189 -17.81 16.76 32.83
C SER A 189 -18.13 15.64 33.81
N ARG A 190 -17.80 15.83 35.09
CA ARG A 190 -18.12 14.89 36.17
C ARG A 190 -19.61 15.01 36.48
N GLU A 191 -20.40 14.03 36.08
CA GLU A 191 -21.72 13.77 36.66
C GLU A 191 -21.65 12.58 37.63
N PRO A 192 -22.21 12.70 38.85
CA PRO A 192 -22.21 11.64 39.84
C PRO A 192 -23.20 10.53 39.47
N SER A 193 -22.78 9.27 39.62
CA SER A 193 -23.59 8.07 39.42
C SER A 193 -24.87 8.09 40.27
N PRO A 194 -26.03 7.66 39.73
CA PRO A 194 -27.28 7.61 40.49
C PRO A 194 -27.27 6.44 41.52
N PRO A 195 -27.99 6.59 42.65
CA PRO A 195 -28.00 5.63 43.75
C PRO A 195 -28.81 4.36 43.42
N SER A 196 -28.35 3.24 43.98
CA SER A 196 -28.98 1.92 43.91
C SER A 196 -30.43 1.93 44.42
N THR A 197 -31.32 1.25 43.67
CA THR A 197 -32.74 1.06 43.94
C THR A 197 -32.98 0.30 45.25
N PRO A 198 -33.96 0.68 46.09
CA PRO A 198 -34.24 0.01 47.36
C PRO A 198 -34.99 -1.32 47.14
N HIS A 199 -34.65 -2.31 47.97
CA HIS A 199 -35.30 -3.61 48.07
C HIS A 199 -36.64 -3.47 48.81
N LEU A 200 -37.76 -3.72 48.13
CA LEU A 200 -39.10 -3.76 48.73
C LEU A 200 -39.26 -5.03 49.58
N SER A 201 -39.38 -4.85 50.89
CA SER A 201 -39.84 -5.86 51.84
C SER A 201 -41.35 -6.05 51.70
N GLY A 202 -41.79 -7.11 51.03
CA GLY A 202 -43.17 -7.57 51.04
C GLY A 202 -43.47 -8.33 52.34
N GLY A 203 -44.23 -7.69 53.24
CA GLY A 203 -44.81 -8.32 54.43
C GLY A 203 -45.97 -9.25 54.08
N ALA A 204 -46.13 -10.29 54.91
CA ALA A 204 -47.05 -11.42 54.78
C ALA A 204 -48.52 -11.12 55.15
N GLY A 205 -49.42 -12.02 54.69
CA GLY A 205 -50.84 -12.15 55.06
C GLY A 205 -51.76 -11.33 54.16
N ASP A 206 -52.85 -11.83 53.57
CA ASP A 206 -53.77 -12.89 53.99
C ASP A 206 -54.56 -13.41 52.77
N SER A 207 -54.98 -14.68 52.76
CA SER A 207 -56.00 -15.20 51.83
C SER A 207 -56.99 -16.02 52.62
N ALA A 208 -58.21 -15.48 52.74
CA ALA A 208 -59.40 -16.18 53.17
C ALA A 208 -60.57 -15.68 52.32
N ALA A 209 -61.09 -16.54 51.44
CA ALA A 209 -62.50 -16.61 51.05
C ALA A 209 -62.71 -17.80 50.10
N GLU A 210 -63.46 -18.78 50.63
CA GLU A 210 -64.18 -19.92 50.02
C GLU A 210 -63.50 -20.88 49.03
#